data_AF-A0A3A8ZKB5-F1
#
_entry.id   AF-A0A3A8ZKB5-F1
#
_cell.length_a   1.000
_cell.length_b   1.000
_cell.length_c   1.000
_cell.angle_alpha   90.00
_cell.angle_beta   90.00
_cell.angle_gamma   90.00
#
_symmetry.space_group_name_H-M   'P 1'
#
loop_
_entity.id
_entity.type
_entity.pdbx_description
1 polymer ?
#
loop_
_entity_poly.entity_id
_entity_poly.type
_entity_poly.pdbx_seq_one_letter_code
_entity_poly.pdbx_strand_id
1 'polypeptide(L)' 'METVSEHIGNREDKGMDLQFTNTQKLEIKKALKRGIYQELHDRDFLTDVQLNELLGRNM' A
#
# COMPACT_ATOMS: atom_id res chain seq x y z
N MET A 1 23.88 -4.21 33.64
CA MET A 1 22.67 -4.55 32.88
C MET A 1 22.94 -4.11 31.45
N GLU A 2 23.27 -5.07 30.59
CA GLU A 2 23.50 -4.85 29.18
C GLU A 2 22.16 -4.96 28.45
N THR A 3 21.68 -3.86 27.87
CA THR A 3 20.62 -3.95 26.85
C THR A 3 21.29 -3.84 25.50
N VAL A 4 21.47 -5.01 24.91
CA VAL A 4 21.83 -5.27 23.52
C VAL A 4 20.83 -4.51 22.64
N SER A 5 21.19 -3.31 22.19
CA SER A 5 20.49 -2.67 21.08
C SER A 5 21.07 -3.28 19.80
N GLU A 6 20.54 -4.46 19.48
CA GLU A 6 20.79 -5.19 18.25
C GLU A 6 20.47 -4.29 17.05
N HIS A 7 21.53 -3.73 16.45
CA HIS A 7 21.73 -3.65 15.01
C HIS A 7 20.42 -3.60 14.20
N ILE A 8 19.75 -2.45 14.18
CA ILE A 8 18.93 -2.05 13.04
C ILE A 8 19.93 -1.79 11.90
N GLY A 9 20.42 -2.89 11.33
CA GLY A 9 21.33 -2.87 10.21
C GLY A 9 20.72 -2.01 9.13
N ASN A 10 21.58 -1.18 8.53
CA ASN A 10 21.42 -0.68 7.17
C ASN A 10 21.05 -1.85 6.27
N ARG A 11 19.76 -2.18 6.21
CA ARG A 11 19.22 -3.06 5.20
C ARG A 11 19.23 -2.16 3.99
N GLU A 12 20.31 -2.25 3.22
CA GLU A 12 20.38 -1.67 1.89
C GLU A 12 19.02 -1.89 1.26
N ASP A 13 18.31 -0.80 0.98
CA ASP A 13 17.05 -0.85 0.24
C ASP A 13 17.45 -1.35 -1.14
N LYS A 14 17.49 -2.68 -1.28
CA LYS A 14 17.69 -3.38 -2.54
C LYS A 14 16.41 -3.13 -3.30
N GLY A 15 16.30 -1.92 -3.85
CA GLY A 15 15.22 -1.50 -4.71
C GLY A 15 15.06 -2.60 -5.75
N MET A 16 14.01 -3.40 -5.61
CA MET A 16 13.73 -4.44 -6.55
C MET A 16 13.27 -3.74 -7.82
N ASP A 17 14.10 -3.75 -8.86
CA ASP A 17 13.69 -3.27 -10.18
C ASP A 17 12.70 -4.27 -10.79
N LEU A 18 11.45 -4.17 -10.34
CA LEU A 18 10.36 -5.02 -10.79
C LEU A 18 9.81 -4.45 -12.10
N GLN A 19 10.28 -5.02 -13.21
CA GLN A 19 9.78 -4.72 -14.55
C GLN A 19 8.40 -5.37 -14.74
N PHE A 20 7.34 -4.62 -14.46
CA PHE A 20 5.97 -5.05 -14.69
C PHE A 20 5.47 -4.66 -16.08
N THR A 21 4.77 -5.59 -16.73
CA THR A 21 3.97 -5.29 -17.93
C THR A 21 2.81 -4.34 -17.59
N ASN A 22 2.26 -3.64 -18.59
CA ASN A 22 1.11 -2.74 -18.38
C ASN A 22 -0.09 -3.46 -17.75
N THR A 23 -0.33 -4.72 -18.13
CA THR A 23 -1.38 -5.55 -17.53
C THR A 23 -1.12 -5.83 -16.05
N GLN A 24 0.11 -6.21 -15.69
CA GLN A 24 0.47 -6.45 -14.28
C GLN A 24 0.36 -5.17 -13.44
N LYS A 25 0.80 -4.02 -13.98
CA LYS A 25 0.63 -2.72 -13.33
C LYS A 25 -0.85 -2.40 -13.07
N LEU A 26 -1.72 -2.70 -14.03
CA LEU A 26 -3.16 -2.49 -13.90
C LEU A 26 -3.77 -3.39 -12.82
N GLU A 27 -3.41 -4.67 -12.80
CA GLU A 27 -3.93 -5.61 -11.81
C GLU A 27 -3.44 -5.29 -10.39
N ILE A 28 -2.16 -4.89 -10.23
CA ILE A 28 -1.63 -4.40 -8.96
C ILE A 28 -2.41 -3.17 -8.48
N LYS A 29 -2.66 -2.20 -9.38
CA LYS A 29 -3.46 -1.01 -9.04
C LYS A 29 -4.88 -1.38 -8.57
N LYS A 30 -5.55 -2.32 -9.24
CA LYS A 30 -6.87 -2.81 -8.84
C LYS A 30 -6.85 -3.49 -7.49
N ALA A 31 -5.88 -4.37 -7.25
CA ALA A 31 -5.74 -5.10 -5.99
C ALA A 31 -5.51 -4.14 -4.82
N LEU A 32 -4.61 -3.17 -4.98
CA LEU A 32 -4.35 -2.14 -3.97
C LEU A 32 -5.59 -1.27 -3.71
N LYS A 33 -6.29 -0.83 -4.76
CA LYS A 33 -7.53 -0.06 -4.63
C LYS A 33 -8.58 -0.82 -3.82
N ARG A 34 -8.76 -2.12 -4.10
CA ARG A 34 -9.72 -2.98 -3.38
C ARG A 34 -9.33 -3.18 -1.92
N GLY A 35 -8.04 -3.39 -1.63
CA GLY A 35 -7.56 -3.54 -0.26
C GLY A 35 -7.75 -2.28 0.58
N ILE A 36 -7.39 -1.11 0.02
CA ILE A 36 -7.65 0.19 0.66
C ILE A 36 -9.14 0.40 0.89
N TYR A 37 -9.95 0.04 -0.11
CA TYR A 37 -11.39 0.20 0.00
C TYR A 37 -11.96 -0.60 1.16
N GLN A 38 -11.59 -1.87 1.22
CA GLN A 38 -12.05 -2.79 2.25
C GLN A 38 -11.60 -2.35 3.65
N GLU A 39 -10.33 -1.96 3.82
CA GLU A 39 -9.82 -1.53 5.13
C GLU A 39 -10.50 -0.24 5.66
N LEU A 40 -10.78 0.72 4.78
CA LEU A 40 -11.42 1.98 5.18
C LEU A 40 -12.93 1.81 5.44
N HIS A 41 -13.57 0.94 4.67
CA HIS A 41 -14.98 0.60 4.86
C HIS A 41 -15.18 -0.27 6.12
N ASP A 42 -14.37 -1.30 6.34
CA ASP A 42 -14.47 -2.21 7.49
C ASP A 42 -14.25 -1.49 8.83
N ARG A 43 -13.59 -0.32 8.82
CA ARG A 43 -13.38 0.54 9.99
C ARG A 43 -14.50 1.57 10.19
N ASP A 44 -15.58 1.53 9.40
CA ASP A 44 -16.63 2.54 9.31
C ASP A 44 -16.07 3.98 9.15
N PHE A 45 -14.85 4.11 8.62
CA PHE A 45 -14.12 5.37 8.61
C PHE A 45 -14.63 6.29 7.50
N LEU A 46 -15.01 5.72 6.35
CA LEU A 46 -15.57 6.43 5.20
C LEU A 46 -16.65 5.61 4.52
N THR A 47 -17.68 6.30 4.04
CA THR A 47 -18.69 5.71 3.15
C THR A 47 -18.11 5.41 1.76
N ASP A 48 -18.76 4.49 1.03
CA ASP A 48 -18.43 4.14 -0.36
C ASP A 48 -18.26 5.36 -1.29
N VAL A 49 -19.09 6.38 -1.09
CA VAL A 49 -19.06 7.62 -1.88
C VAL A 49 -17.79 8.42 -1.58
N GLN A 50 -17.49 8.67 -0.30
CA GLN A 50 -16.32 9.44 0.12
C GLN A 50 -15.01 8.75 -0.28
N LEU A 51 -15.00 7.42 -0.19
CA LEU A 51 -13.87 6.59 -0.57
C LEU A 51 -13.62 6.62 -2.08
N ASN A 52 -14.67 6.56 -2.90
CA ASN A 52 -14.55 6.71 -4.34
C ASN A 52 -14.09 8.11 -4.75
N GLU A 53 -14.54 9.17 -4.07
CA GLU A 53 -14.04 10.54 -4.30
C GLU A 53 -12.54 10.66 -3.95
N LEU A 54 -12.11 10.09 -2.83
CA LEU A 54 -10.70 10.10 -2.42
C LEU A 54 -9.81 9.36 -3.41
N LEU A 55 -10.25 8.20 -3.90
CA LEU A 55 -9.53 7.40 -4.89
C LEU A 55 -9.54 8.06 -6.27
N GLY A 56 -10.60 8.79 -6.62
CA GLY A 56 -10.72 9.52 -7.88
C GLY A 56 -9.85 10.77 -7.97
N ARG A 57 -9.60 11.46 -6.85
CA ARG A 57 -8.72 12.65 -6.79
C ARG A 57 -7.22 12.32 -6.85
N ASN A 58 -6.84 11.06 -6.60
CA ASN A 58 -5.46 10.59 -6.59
C ASN A 58 -5.06 9.80 -7.86
N MET A 59 -5.94 9.73 -8.87
CA MET A 59 -5.63 9.24 -10.22
C MET A 59 -5.33 10.39 -11.16
#